data_AF-A0A8J4T0W1-F1
#
_entry.id   AF-A0A8J4T0W1-F1
#
_cell.length_a   1.000
_cell.length_b   1.000
_cell.length_c   1.000
_cell.angle_alpha   90.00
_cell.angle_beta   90.00
_cell.angle_gamma   90.00
#
_symmetry.space_group_name_H-M   'P 1'
#
loop_
_entity.id
_entity.type
_entity.pdbx_description
1 polymer ?
#
loop_
_entity_poly.entity_id
_entity_poly.type
_entity_poly.pdbx_seq_one_letter_code
_entity_poly.pdbx_strand_id
1 'polypeptide(L)'
;VRKALSSHGHGSGSSKPVLIEAALLAAVNLCKASTFININDRNNTLFILVHSVYADLQNLLFNPTKPYIRSSQNVAETEALLTEFFVASFRITPHNNLLKVCLQTNSSAIYHTVLVSALYRIITQPRLPWWPDVSPFYSKSPEIRTMFLETLNRVNHHPPIRIAQSLTFRDKMNLRTKDKAEDNLMGKYNLLLNMVRLINANPLLMLYVSSCYVNTVARMFW
;
A
#
# COMPACT_ATOMS: atom_id res chain seq x y z
N VAL A 1 -24.56 -10.49 -14.17
CA VAL A 1 -23.29 -11.21 -13.93
C VAL A 1 -22.68 -10.68 -12.62
N ARG A 2 -23.02 -11.26 -11.46
CA ARG A 2 -22.51 -10.87 -10.12
C ARG A 2 -22.12 -12.11 -9.28
N LYS A 3 -21.43 -13.06 -9.90
CA LYS A 3 -21.09 -14.36 -9.28
C LYS A 3 -19.68 -14.84 -9.64
N ALA A 4 -18.72 -13.93 -9.87
CA ALA A 4 -17.35 -14.35 -10.17
C ALA A 4 -16.59 -14.85 -8.93
N LEU A 5 -16.97 -14.41 -7.72
CA LEU A 5 -16.28 -14.80 -6.47
C LEU A 5 -17.16 -15.59 -5.48
N SER A 6 -18.39 -15.96 -5.87
CA SER A 6 -19.24 -16.80 -5.02
C SER A 6 -18.83 -18.27 -5.14
N SER A 7 -18.11 -18.73 -4.12
CA SER A 7 -17.76 -20.12 -3.80
C SER A 7 -18.77 -21.16 -4.30
N HIS A 8 -18.39 -21.94 -5.32
CA HIS A 8 -18.97 -23.26 -5.56
C HIS A 8 -17.98 -24.29 -5.04
N GLY A 9 -18.35 -24.94 -3.93
CA GLY A 9 -17.53 -25.92 -3.25
C GLY A 9 -17.75 -27.32 -3.80
N HIS A 10 -16.66 -28.04 -4.06
CA HIS A 10 -16.47 -29.45 -3.69
C HIS A 10 -14.96 -29.70 -3.66
N GLY A 11 -14.38 -29.75 -2.45
CA GLY A 11 -12.95 -29.94 -2.24
C GLY A 11 -12.58 -29.81 -0.76
N SER A 12 -11.81 -30.78 -0.26
CA SER A 12 -11.39 -30.97 1.13
C SER A 12 -10.82 -29.71 1.80
N GLY A 13 -11.00 -29.60 3.13
CA GLY A 13 -10.83 -28.39 3.95
C GLY A 13 -9.44 -27.73 3.99
N SER A 14 -8.42 -28.26 3.32
CA SER A 14 -7.09 -27.65 3.20
C SER A 14 -6.84 -26.94 1.87
N SER A 15 -7.58 -27.26 0.80
CA SER A 15 -7.34 -26.73 -0.55
C SER A 15 -8.04 -25.38 -0.82
N LYS A 16 -9.12 -25.09 -0.09
CA LYS A 16 -9.91 -23.87 -0.24
C LYS A 16 -9.13 -22.56 -0.05
N PRO A 17 -8.30 -22.39 1.02
CA PRO A 17 -7.53 -21.15 1.19
C PRO A 17 -6.50 -20.93 0.08
N VAL A 18 -5.84 -22.00 -0.38
CA VAL A 18 -4.87 -21.95 -1.49
C VAL A 18 -5.54 -21.55 -2.80
N LEU A 19 -6.73 -22.10 -3.10
CA LEU A 19 -7.49 -21.73 -4.29
C LEU A 19 -7.92 -20.26 -4.28
N ILE A 20 -8.31 -19.72 -3.12
CA ILE A 20 -8.65 -18.30 -2.98
C ILE A 20 -7.41 -17.43 -3.21
N GLU A 21 -6.27 -17.76 -2.61
CA GLU A 21 -5.02 -17.01 -2.79
C GLU A 21 -4.56 -17.03 -4.27
N ALA A 22 -4.64 -18.17 -4.94
CA ALA A 22 -4.35 -18.29 -6.36
C ALA A 22 -5.32 -17.47 -7.23
N ALA A 23 -6.62 -17.49 -6.91
CA ALA A 23 -7.62 -16.69 -7.62
C ALA A 23 -7.36 -15.18 -7.46
N LEU A 24 -6.97 -14.74 -6.26
CA LEU A 24 -6.61 -13.34 -6.02
C LEU A 24 -5.37 -12.93 -6.81
N LEU A 25 -4.32 -13.76 -6.79
CA LEU A 25 -3.11 -13.50 -7.58
C LEU A 25 -3.43 -13.43 -9.07
N ALA A 26 -4.23 -14.35 -9.59
CA ALA A 26 -4.66 -14.36 -10.98
C ALA A 26 -5.47 -13.11 -11.34
N ALA A 27 -6.42 -12.70 -10.48
CA ALA A 27 -7.26 -11.53 -10.72
C ALA A 27 -6.46 -10.21 -10.63
N VAL A 28 -5.48 -10.11 -9.72
CA VAL A 28 -4.56 -8.96 -9.67
C VAL A 28 -3.65 -8.92 -10.91
N ASN A 29 -3.13 -10.07 -11.35
CA ASN A 29 -2.35 -10.17 -12.59
C ASN A 29 -3.19 -9.82 -13.83
N LEU A 30 -4.47 -10.17 -13.85
CA LEU A 30 -5.42 -9.77 -14.88
C LEU A 30 -5.56 -8.24 -14.93
N CYS A 31 -5.76 -7.58 -13.78
CA CYS A 31 -5.77 -6.12 -13.69
C CYS A 31 -4.45 -5.51 -14.14
N LYS A 32 -3.31 -6.09 -13.75
CA LYS A 32 -1.99 -5.62 -14.17
C LYS A 32 -1.81 -5.73 -15.69
N ALA A 33 -2.17 -6.88 -16.28
CA ALA A 33 -2.06 -7.13 -17.70
C ALA A 33 -2.87 -6.13 -18.53
N SER A 34 -4.10 -5.78 -18.09
CA SER A 34 -4.92 -4.79 -18.80
C SER A 34 -4.28 -3.40 -18.84
N THR A 35 -3.39 -3.05 -17.90
CA THR A 35 -2.69 -1.74 -17.93
C THR A 35 -1.70 -1.63 -19.08
N PHE A 36 -1.24 -2.75 -19.65
CA PHE A 36 -0.31 -2.78 -20.78
C PHE A 36 -1.04 -2.74 -22.14
N ILE A 37 -2.37 -2.72 -22.15
CA ILE A 37 -3.16 -2.53 -23.36
C ILE A 37 -3.48 -1.04 -23.49
N ASN A 38 -3.39 -0.53 -24.72
CA ASN A 38 -3.72 0.86 -25.00
C ASN A 38 -5.21 1.12 -24.74
N ILE A 39 -5.52 2.25 -24.08
CA ILE A 39 -6.90 2.65 -23.72
C ILE A 39 -7.85 2.80 -24.92
N ASN A 40 -7.31 2.91 -26.14
CA ASN A 40 -8.11 3.00 -27.36
C ASN A 40 -8.64 1.63 -27.83
N ASP A 41 -8.07 0.52 -27.36
CA ASP A 41 -8.52 -0.84 -27.69
C ASP A 41 -9.71 -1.29 -26.82
N ARG A 42 -10.81 -0.52 -26.87
CA ARG A 42 -11.94 -0.69 -25.92
C ARG A 42 -12.65 -2.04 -26.01
N ASN A 43 -12.55 -2.73 -27.15
CA ASN A 43 -13.17 -4.02 -27.37
C ASN A 43 -12.35 -5.20 -26.83
N ASN A 44 -11.17 -4.92 -26.26
CA ASN A 44 -10.32 -5.94 -25.70
C ASN A 44 -11.04 -6.68 -24.55
N THR A 45 -11.14 -8.00 -24.67
CA THR A 45 -11.82 -8.85 -23.69
C THR A 45 -11.23 -8.72 -22.28
N LEU A 46 -9.95 -8.39 -22.15
CA LEU A 46 -9.32 -8.17 -20.84
C LEU A 46 -9.99 -7.03 -20.06
N PHE A 47 -10.46 -5.97 -20.72
CA PHE A 47 -11.18 -4.89 -20.04
C PHE A 47 -12.52 -5.35 -19.47
N ILE A 48 -13.24 -6.20 -20.20
CA ILE A 48 -14.51 -6.80 -19.73
C ILE A 48 -14.26 -7.68 -18.51
N LEU A 49 -13.22 -8.53 -18.56
CA LEU A 49 -12.87 -9.41 -17.45
C LEU A 49 -12.44 -8.61 -16.21
N VAL A 50 -11.59 -7.59 -16.38
CA VAL A 50 -11.17 -6.71 -15.28
C VAL A 50 -12.37 -6.01 -14.65
N HIS A 51 -13.27 -5.46 -15.46
CA HIS A 51 -14.46 -4.80 -14.94
C HIS A 51 -15.32 -5.73 -14.06
N SER A 52 -15.36 -7.03 -14.40
CA SER A 52 -16.14 -8.02 -13.64
C SER A 52 -15.58 -8.36 -12.26
N VAL A 53 -14.28 -8.16 -12.01
CA VAL A 53 -13.60 -8.54 -10.75
C VAL A 53 -13.07 -7.34 -9.95
N TYR A 54 -12.90 -6.19 -10.59
CA TYR A 54 -12.20 -5.04 -10.03
C TYR A 54 -12.80 -4.53 -8.71
N ALA A 55 -14.12 -4.34 -8.68
CA ALA A 55 -14.81 -3.81 -7.50
C ALA A 55 -14.70 -4.77 -6.30
N ASP A 56 -14.80 -6.07 -6.56
CA ASP A 56 -14.69 -7.08 -5.52
C ASP A 56 -13.26 -7.17 -4.97
N LEU A 57 -12.25 -7.10 -5.83
CA LEU A 57 -10.85 -7.03 -5.41
C LEU A 57 -10.58 -5.80 -4.55
N GLN A 58 -11.07 -4.63 -4.98
CA GLN A 58 -10.92 -3.39 -4.22
C GLN A 58 -11.52 -3.53 -2.81
N ASN A 59 -12.73 -4.05 -2.71
CA ASN A 59 -13.42 -4.21 -1.43
C ASN A 59 -12.80 -5.28 -0.53
N LEU A 60 -12.19 -6.31 -1.11
CA LEU A 60 -11.56 -7.40 -0.37
C LEU A 60 -10.16 -7.03 0.11
N LEU A 61 -9.34 -6.46 -0.78
CA LEU A 61 -7.92 -6.19 -0.54
C LEU A 61 -7.68 -4.92 0.26
N PHE A 62 -8.53 -3.90 0.10
CA PHE A 62 -8.41 -2.59 0.73
C PHE A 62 -9.60 -2.26 1.63
N ASN A 63 -10.02 -3.25 2.42
CA ASN A 63 -11.06 -3.05 3.42
C ASN A 63 -10.47 -2.36 4.67
N PRO A 64 -10.95 -1.17 5.08
CA PRO A 64 -10.46 -0.47 6.25
C PRO A 64 -10.87 -1.13 7.57
N THR A 65 -12.00 -1.86 7.62
CA THR A 65 -12.49 -2.52 8.84
C THR A 65 -11.86 -3.89 9.06
N LYS A 66 -11.51 -4.58 7.98
CA LYS A 66 -10.87 -5.89 8.03
C LYS A 66 -9.74 -5.99 7.01
N PRO A 67 -8.52 -5.55 7.38
CA PRO A 67 -7.37 -5.62 6.48
C PRO A 67 -7.17 -7.03 5.95
N TYR A 68 -6.86 -7.14 4.65
CA TYR A 68 -6.55 -8.42 4.06
C TYR A 68 -5.22 -8.94 4.60
N ILE A 69 -5.25 -10.08 5.26
CA ILE A 69 -4.08 -10.79 5.78
C ILE A 69 -4.19 -12.23 5.30
N ARG A 70 -3.16 -12.72 4.60
CA ARG A 70 -3.11 -14.10 4.11
C ARG A 70 -3.12 -15.09 5.27
N SER A 71 -3.70 -16.27 5.01
CA SER A 71 -3.80 -17.36 6.00
C SER A 71 -2.43 -17.94 6.36
N SER A 72 -1.50 -17.91 5.40
CA SER A 72 -0.07 -18.14 5.57
C SER A 72 0.61 -16.81 5.96
N GLN A 73 1.37 -16.82 7.06
CA GLN A 73 1.89 -15.63 7.77
C GLN A 73 2.92 -14.77 6.99
N ASN A 74 3.01 -14.86 5.66
CA ASN A 74 3.96 -14.07 4.88
C ASN A 74 3.43 -12.65 4.60
N VAL A 75 3.74 -11.72 5.50
CA VAL A 75 3.40 -10.30 5.39
C VAL A 75 3.97 -9.68 4.11
N ALA A 76 5.19 -10.08 3.70
CA ALA A 76 5.84 -9.52 2.51
C ALA A 76 5.13 -9.90 1.21
N GLU A 77 4.64 -11.14 1.09
CA GLU A 77 3.83 -11.54 -0.08
C GLU A 77 2.48 -10.83 -0.12
N THR A 78 1.88 -10.62 1.05
CA THR A 78 0.62 -9.87 1.16
C THR A 78 0.84 -8.43 0.73
N GLU A 79 1.90 -7.79 1.22
CA GLU A 79 2.31 -6.44 0.81
C GLU A 79 2.54 -6.37 -0.70
N ALA A 80 3.30 -7.31 -1.27
CA ALA A 80 3.58 -7.35 -2.70
C ALA A 80 2.29 -7.46 -3.53
N LEU A 81 1.35 -8.33 -3.15
CA LEU A 81 0.06 -8.45 -3.83
C LEU A 81 -0.73 -7.14 -3.78
N LEU A 82 -0.81 -6.52 -2.60
CA LEU A 82 -1.51 -5.26 -2.40
C LEU A 82 -0.87 -4.12 -3.20
N THR A 83 0.46 -4.04 -3.23
CA THR A 83 1.21 -3.07 -4.05
C THR A 83 0.97 -3.30 -5.54
N GLU A 84 0.96 -4.55 -6.01
CA GLU A 84 0.63 -4.89 -7.39
C GLU A 84 -0.77 -4.41 -7.77
N PHE A 85 -1.77 -4.71 -6.92
CA PHE A 85 -3.13 -4.27 -7.16
C PHE A 85 -3.27 -2.75 -7.10
N PHE A 86 -2.63 -2.07 -6.14
CA PHE A 86 -2.71 -0.61 -6.02
C PHE A 86 -2.21 0.08 -7.30
N VAL A 87 -1.05 -0.33 -7.81
CA VAL A 87 -0.49 0.26 -9.03
C VAL A 87 -1.36 -0.04 -10.25
N ALA A 88 -1.88 -1.27 -10.37
CA ALA A 88 -2.81 -1.61 -11.43
C ALA A 88 -4.09 -0.76 -11.34
N SER A 89 -4.65 -0.64 -10.13
CA SER A 89 -5.85 0.14 -9.84
C SER A 89 -5.68 1.62 -10.16
N PHE A 90 -4.53 2.22 -9.83
CA PHE A 90 -4.22 3.59 -10.25
C PHE A 90 -4.20 3.75 -11.77
N ARG A 91 -3.57 2.82 -12.48
CA ARG A 91 -3.47 2.88 -13.95
C ARG A 91 -4.82 2.66 -14.65
N ILE A 92 -5.72 1.86 -14.05
CA ILE A 92 -7.07 1.63 -14.56
C ILE A 92 -7.99 2.81 -14.23
N THR A 93 -8.00 3.24 -12.96
CA THR A 93 -8.84 4.34 -12.45
C THR A 93 -7.98 5.25 -11.56
N PRO A 94 -7.43 6.35 -12.10
CA PRO A 94 -6.51 7.23 -11.36
C PRO A 94 -7.18 7.93 -10.16
N HIS A 95 -8.51 8.12 -10.24
CA HIS A 95 -9.34 8.72 -9.20
C HIS A 95 -10.00 7.66 -8.29
N ASN A 96 -9.30 6.57 -7.99
CA ASN A 96 -9.82 5.54 -7.10
C ASN A 96 -9.76 5.96 -5.61
N ASN A 97 -10.55 5.29 -4.77
CA ASN A 97 -10.61 5.56 -3.33
C ASN A 97 -9.46 4.91 -2.53
N LEU A 98 -8.57 4.14 -3.17
CA LEU A 98 -7.51 3.41 -2.45
C LEU A 98 -6.52 4.36 -1.78
N LEU A 99 -6.21 5.48 -2.45
CA LEU A 99 -5.38 6.55 -1.86
C LEU A 99 -5.96 7.02 -0.53
N LYS A 100 -7.27 7.27 -0.48
CA LYS A 100 -7.95 7.71 0.74
C LYS A 100 -7.87 6.67 1.86
N VAL A 101 -8.06 5.39 1.54
CA VAL A 101 -7.97 4.30 2.52
C VAL A 101 -6.55 4.21 3.11
N CYS A 102 -5.52 4.30 2.27
CA CYS A 102 -4.14 4.14 2.73
C CYS A 102 -3.61 5.38 3.45
N LEU A 103 -4.07 6.59 3.10
CA LEU A 103 -3.62 7.83 3.72
C LEU A 103 -4.22 8.11 5.09
N GLN A 104 -5.24 7.36 5.51
CA GLN A 104 -5.84 7.49 6.83
C GLN A 104 -4.81 7.17 7.92
N THR A 105 -4.71 8.03 8.94
CA THR A 105 -3.75 7.92 10.05
C THR A 105 -4.01 6.71 10.94
N ASN A 106 -5.28 6.29 11.01
CA ASN A 106 -5.73 5.08 11.70
C ASN A 106 -5.76 3.83 10.78
N SER A 107 -5.26 3.93 9.55
CA SER A 107 -5.18 2.76 8.67
C SER A 107 -4.15 1.76 9.18
N SER A 108 -4.28 0.50 8.76
CA SER A 108 -3.32 -0.54 9.10
C SER A 108 -1.94 -0.22 8.53
N ALA A 109 -0.87 -0.50 9.29
CA ALA A 109 0.50 -0.22 8.88
C ALA A 109 0.87 -0.85 7.51
N ILE A 110 0.27 -2.01 7.17
CA ILE A 110 0.47 -2.63 5.85
C ILE A 110 0.00 -1.72 4.71
N TYR A 111 -1.07 -0.96 4.89
CA TYR A 111 -1.57 -0.03 3.87
C TYR A 111 -0.66 1.19 3.72
N HIS A 112 -0.05 1.68 4.81
CA HIS A 112 0.97 2.72 4.72
C HIS A 112 2.19 2.24 3.93
N THR A 113 2.69 1.03 4.21
CA THR A 113 3.82 0.46 3.45
C THR A 113 3.46 0.24 1.99
N VAL A 114 2.29 -0.36 1.71
CA VAL A 114 1.78 -0.58 0.35
C VAL A 114 1.68 0.73 -0.43
N LEU A 115 1.16 1.80 0.19
CA LEU A 115 1.06 3.11 -0.42
C LEU A 115 2.43 3.66 -0.81
N VAL A 116 3.39 3.66 0.12
CA VAL A 116 4.74 4.18 -0.14
C VAL A 116 5.43 3.39 -1.25
N SER A 117 5.38 2.05 -1.18
CA SER A 117 5.94 1.15 -2.19
C SER A 117 5.29 1.35 -3.56
N ALA A 118 3.96 1.50 -3.61
CA ALA A 118 3.22 1.70 -4.86
C ALA A 118 3.52 3.06 -5.49
N LEU A 119 3.51 4.14 -4.70
CA LEU A 119 3.83 5.50 -5.17
C LEU A 119 5.26 5.55 -5.72
N TYR A 120 6.22 5.00 -4.99
CA TYR A 120 7.62 4.95 -5.42
C TYR A 120 7.75 4.24 -6.77
N ARG A 121 7.08 3.10 -6.93
CA ARG A 121 7.07 2.37 -8.19
C ARG A 121 6.41 3.15 -9.33
N ILE A 122 5.28 3.80 -9.09
CA ILE A 122 4.60 4.59 -10.12
C ILE A 122 5.49 5.75 -10.60
N ILE A 123 6.22 6.38 -9.69
CA ILE A 123 7.10 7.52 -9.98
C ILE A 123 8.37 7.12 -10.73
N THR A 124 9.01 6.03 -10.29
CA THR A 124 10.32 5.61 -10.80
C THR A 124 10.25 4.72 -12.04
N GLN A 125 9.12 4.06 -12.29
CA GLN A 125 8.97 3.16 -13.42
C GLN A 125 8.78 3.93 -14.73
N PRO A 126 9.45 3.52 -15.84
CA PRO A 126 9.18 4.06 -17.17
C PRO A 126 7.70 3.97 -17.54
N ARG A 127 7.11 5.09 -17.96
CA ARG A 127 5.67 5.24 -18.18
C ARG A 127 5.30 4.95 -19.64
N LEU A 128 4.25 4.15 -19.85
CA LEU A 128 3.61 4.04 -21.17
C LEU A 128 2.83 5.32 -21.49
N PRO A 129 2.72 5.75 -22.77
CA PRO A 129 2.07 7.01 -23.12
C PRO A 129 0.62 7.17 -22.59
N TRP A 130 -0.11 6.06 -22.45
CA TRP A 130 -1.50 6.04 -21.98
C TRP A 130 -1.67 5.82 -20.48
N TRP A 131 -0.60 5.58 -19.71
CA TRP A 131 -0.73 5.53 -18.25
C TRP A 131 -1.00 6.92 -17.69
N PRO A 132 -1.78 7.06 -16.61
CA PRO A 132 -1.99 8.36 -15.97
C PRO A 132 -0.68 8.99 -15.50
N ASP A 133 -0.66 10.31 -15.46
CA ASP A 133 0.40 11.06 -14.80
C ASP A 133 0.22 11.04 -13.27
N VAL A 134 1.26 11.46 -12.54
CA VAL A 134 1.29 11.38 -11.07
C VAL A 134 0.61 12.54 -10.35
N SER A 135 0.07 13.53 -11.08
CA SER A 135 -0.54 14.72 -10.48
C SER A 135 -1.71 14.45 -9.52
N PRO A 136 -2.50 13.36 -9.65
CA PRO A 136 -3.51 13.01 -8.64
C PRO A 136 -2.94 12.90 -7.22
N PHE A 137 -1.67 12.52 -7.06
CA PHE A 137 -1.03 12.40 -5.75
C PHE A 137 -0.69 13.75 -5.11
N TYR A 138 -0.45 14.79 -5.91
CA TYR A 138 -0.14 16.13 -5.38
C TYR A 138 -1.33 16.74 -4.63
N SER A 139 -2.56 16.43 -5.06
CA SER A 139 -3.76 16.80 -4.31
C SER A 139 -3.83 16.18 -2.91
N LYS A 140 -2.99 15.17 -2.63
CA LYS A 140 -2.87 14.43 -1.37
C LYS A 140 -1.60 14.74 -0.59
N SER A 141 -0.85 15.76 -1.01
CA SER A 141 0.35 16.21 -0.32
C SER A 141 0.15 16.54 1.17
N PRO A 142 -0.95 17.20 1.61
CA PRO A 142 -1.20 17.41 3.04
C PRO A 142 -1.29 16.10 3.83
N GLU A 143 -2.03 15.12 3.34
CA GLU A 143 -2.19 13.81 3.99
C GLU A 143 -0.87 13.02 4.02
N ILE A 144 -0.08 13.07 2.93
CA ILE A 144 1.24 12.45 2.86
C ILE A 144 2.20 13.07 3.89
N ARG A 145 2.20 14.41 4.02
CA ARG A 145 2.99 15.13 5.03
C ARG A 145 2.60 14.70 6.45
N THR A 146 1.31 14.61 6.73
CA THR A 146 0.81 14.16 8.04
C THR A 146 1.28 12.75 8.34
N MET A 147 1.14 11.81 7.39
CA MET A 147 1.61 10.43 7.55
C MET A 147 3.12 10.35 7.80
N PHE A 148 3.91 11.20 7.12
CA PHE A 148 5.36 11.27 7.30
C PHE A 148 5.72 11.74 8.72
N LEU A 149 5.13 12.85 9.16
CA LEU A 149 5.40 13.43 10.49
C LEU A 149 4.97 12.48 11.61
N GLU A 150 3.82 11.82 11.48
CA GLU A 150 3.40 10.80 12.44
C GLU A 150 4.36 9.63 12.51
N THR A 151 4.81 9.12 11.36
CA THR A 151 5.78 8.02 11.30
C THR A 151 7.11 8.43 11.95
N LEU A 152 7.60 9.63 11.63
CA LEU A 152 8.80 10.20 12.22
C LEU A 152 8.68 10.34 13.75
N ASN A 153 7.58 10.89 14.23
CA ASN A 153 7.33 11.05 15.67
C ASN A 153 7.30 9.69 16.38
N ARG A 154 6.62 8.69 15.81
CA ARG A 154 6.59 7.32 16.37
C ARG A 154 7.97 6.67 16.46
N VAL A 155 8.86 6.98 15.52
CA VAL A 155 10.26 6.50 15.53
C VAL A 155 11.07 7.26 16.59
N ASN A 156 10.93 8.57 16.68
CA ASN A 156 11.65 9.42 17.65
C ASN A 156 11.28 9.11 19.11
N HIS A 157 10.04 8.72 19.39
CA HIS A 157 9.60 8.31 20.74
C HIS A 157 10.08 6.91 21.15
N HIS A 158 10.69 6.15 20.23
CA HIS A 158 11.31 4.85 20.49
C HIS A 158 12.75 4.82 19.94
N PRO A 159 13.66 5.65 20.50
CA PRO A 159 15.04 5.68 20.06
C PRO A 159 15.61 4.26 20.11
N PRO A 160 16.45 3.87 19.14
CA PRO A 160 16.97 2.51 19.09
C PRO A 160 17.66 2.25 20.43
N ILE A 161 17.21 1.21 21.12
CA ILE A 161 17.85 0.75 22.34
C ILE A 161 19.30 0.52 21.95
N ARG A 162 20.21 1.36 22.47
CA ARG A 162 21.65 1.19 22.27
C ARG A 162 21.96 -0.26 22.58
N ILE A 163 22.70 -0.90 21.69
CA ILE A 163 23.17 -2.28 21.84
C ILE A 163 24.12 -2.31 23.04
N ALA A 164 23.57 -2.24 24.26
CA ALA A 164 24.29 -2.45 25.49
C ALA A 164 24.36 -3.96 25.69
N GLN A 165 25.52 -4.51 25.31
CA GLN A 165 25.93 -5.85 25.64
C GLN A 165 25.87 -6.03 27.16
N SER A 166 24.91 -6.83 27.64
CA SER A 166 24.94 -7.47 28.96
C SER A 166 23.78 -8.45 29.04
N LEU A 167 23.95 -9.62 28.41
CA LEU A 167 23.15 -10.79 28.71
C LEU A 167 23.57 -11.29 30.10
N THR A 168 22.81 -10.94 31.14
CA THR A 168 22.84 -11.71 32.38
C THR A 168 21.85 -12.88 32.25
N PHE A 169 22.21 -14.01 32.85
CA PHE A 169 21.67 -15.37 32.64
C PHE A 169 20.16 -15.57 32.97
N ARG A 170 19.37 -14.50 33.17
CA ARG A 170 18.02 -14.57 33.77
C ARG A 170 16.85 -14.17 32.85
N ASP A 171 17.01 -14.15 31.52
CA ASP A 171 15.99 -13.64 30.59
C ASP A 171 15.27 -14.68 29.70
N LYS A 172 15.33 -15.97 30.04
CA LYS A 172 14.76 -17.05 29.20
C LYS A 172 13.22 -17.10 29.12
N MET A 173 12.47 -16.20 29.77
CA MET A 173 11.00 -16.19 29.70
C MET A 173 10.39 -14.96 28.98
N ASN A 174 11.19 -13.97 28.54
CA ASN A 174 10.69 -12.75 27.89
C ASN A 174 11.05 -12.60 26.40
N LEU A 175 11.71 -13.59 25.79
CA LEU A 175 12.18 -13.52 24.39
C LEU A 175 11.04 -13.29 23.39
N ARG A 176 9.93 -14.04 23.53
CA ARG A 176 8.80 -13.97 22.58
C ARG A 176 8.10 -12.61 22.50
N THR A 177 8.16 -11.81 23.56
CA THR A 177 7.54 -10.48 23.65
C THR A 177 8.50 -9.40 23.17
N LYS A 178 9.80 -9.60 23.34
CA LYS A 178 10.86 -8.72 22.85
C LYS A 178 10.98 -8.78 21.32
N ASP A 179 10.94 -9.98 20.75
CA ASP A 179 11.02 -10.21 19.29
C ASP A 179 9.89 -9.46 18.54
N LYS A 180 8.64 -9.56 19.03
CA LYS A 180 7.49 -8.85 18.43
C LYS A 180 7.56 -7.34 18.53
N ALA A 181 8.16 -6.81 19.60
CA ALA A 181 8.32 -5.37 19.79
C ALA A 181 9.43 -4.81 18.88
N GLU A 182 10.53 -5.56 18.73
CA GLU A 182 11.64 -5.23 17.83
C GLU A 182 11.24 -5.33 16.35
N ASP A 183 10.48 -6.36 15.95
CA ASP A 183 9.93 -6.49 14.58
C ASP A 183 9.01 -5.32 14.22
N ASN A 184 8.14 -4.91 15.15
CA ASN A 184 7.25 -3.76 14.96
C ASN A 184 8.04 -2.44 14.85
N LEU A 185 9.14 -2.32 15.57
CA LEU A 185 9.99 -1.14 15.50
C LEU A 185 10.79 -1.08 14.18
N MET A 186 11.36 -2.21 13.75
CA MET A 186 12.05 -2.33 12.46
C MET A 186 11.12 -2.00 11.29
N GLY A 187 9.86 -2.45 11.34
CA GLY A 187 8.84 -2.09 10.36
C GLY A 187 8.61 -0.57 10.24
N LYS A 188 8.60 0.16 11.36
CA LYS A 188 8.47 1.63 11.37
C LYS A 188 9.69 2.33 10.77
N TYR A 189 10.90 1.86 11.08
CA TYR A 189 12.14 2.39 10.47
C TYR A 189 12.16 2.18 8.95
N ASN A 190 11.77 0.98 8.50
CA ASN A 190 11.68 0.66 7.07
C ASN A 190 10.64 1.52 6.36
N LEU A 191 9.47 1.74 6.98
CA LEU A 191 8.46 2.65 6.44
C LEU A 191 9.02 4.07 6.30
N LEU A 192 9.64 4.62 7.36
CA LEU A 192 10.23 5.96 7.34
C LEU A 192 11.31 6.08 6.25
N LEU A 193 12.20 5.10 6.14
CA LEU A 193 13.25 5.06 5.11
C LEU A 193 12.64 5.07 3.70
N ASN A 194 11.60 4.26 3.47
CA ASN A 194 10.93 4.21 2.17
C ASN A 194 10.16 5.51 1.87
N MET A 195 9.62 6.19 2.88
CA MET A 195 9.03 7.52 2.70
C MET A 195 10.08 8.55 2.29
N VAL A 196 11.26 8.54 2.91
CA VAL A 196 12.38 9.42 2.52
C VAL A 196 12.81 9.16 1.07
N ARG A 197 12.93 7.89 0.67
CA ARG A 197 13.23 7.51 -0.73
C ARG A 197 12.16 8.00 -1.71
N LEU A 198 10.89 7.88 -1.34
CA LEU A 198 9.76 8.38 -2.12
C LEU A 198 9.82 9.91 -2.31
N ILE A 199 10.05 10.64 -1.23
CA ILE A 199 10.15 12.11 -1.27
C ILE A 199 11.36 12.54 -2.10
N ASN A 200 12.48 11.84 -1.98
CA ASN A 200 13.66 12.11 -2.80
C ASN A 200 13.41 11.84 -4.29
N ALA A 201 12.62 10.81 -4.63
CA ALA A 201 12.25 10.52 -6.02
C ALA A 201 11.28 11.56 -6.61
N ASN A 202 10.40 12.15 -5.79
CA ASN A 202 9.53 13.23 -6.23
C ASN A 202 9.18 14.20 -5.08
N PRO A 203 9.93 15.31 -4.94
CA PRO A 203 9.72 16.28 -3.86
C PRO A 203 8.37 16.98 -3.90
N LEU A 204 7.70 17.04 -5.06
CA LEU A 204 6.39 17.70 -5.19
C LEU A 204 5.31 17.02 -4.34
N LEU A 205 5.49 15.73 -3.98
CA LEU A 205 4.60 15.05 -3.04
C LEU A 205 4.54 15.72 -1.67
N MET A 206 5.58 16.45 -1.26
CA MET A 206 5.62 17.22 -0.01
C MET A 206 5.38 18.71 -0.22
N LEU A 207 5.87 19.25 -1.34
CA LEU A 207 5.91 20.69 -1.58
C LEU A 207 4.63 21.26 -2.20
N TYR A 208 3.76 20.41 -2.77
CA TYR A 208 2.53 20.91 -3.40
C TYR A 208 1.58 21.52 -2.36
N VAL A 209 1.27 22.79 -2.57
CA VAL A 209 0.28 23.56 -1.82
C VAL A 209 -0.78 24.00 -2.81
N SER A 210 -1.99 23.43 -2.74
CA SER A 210 -3.13 23.95 -3.49
C SER A 210 -3.32 25.42 -3.13
N SER A 211 -3.39 26.31 -4.13
CA SER A 211 -3.42 27.79 -3.98
C SER A 211 -4.50 28.36 -3.04
N CYS A 212 -5.38 27.55 -2.44
CA CYS A 212 -6.26 28.00 -1.34
C CYS A 212 -5.55 28.20 0.01
N TYR A 213 -4.28 27.82 0.17
CA TYR A 213 -3.50 27.99 1.40
C TYR A 213 -2.42 29.10 1.34
N VAL A 214 -2.45 29.96 0.32
CA VAL A 214 -1.42 31.01 0.14
C VAL A 214 -1.44 32.07 1.26
N ASN A 215 -2.52 32.17 2.05
CA ASN A 215 -2.63 33.20 3.09
C ASN A 215 -2.09 32.83 4.49
N THR A 216 -1.57 31.62 4.73
CA THR A 216 -1.11 31.25 6.08
C THR A 216 0.36 30.83 6.15
N VAL A 217 0.91 30.24 5.09
CA VAL A 217 2.31 29.74 5.11
C VAL A 217 3.33 30.87 4.93
N ALA A 218 2.96 31.97 4.27
CA ALA A 218 3.84 33.14 4.09
C ALA A 218 4.15 33.89 5.40
N ARG A 219 3.48 33.58 6.52
CA ARG A 219 3.73 34.19 7.85
C ARG A 219 4.57 33.33 8.81
N MET A 220 5.00 32.14 8.40
CA MET A 220 5.89 31.31 9.21
C MET A 220 7.36 31.36 8.77
N PHE A 221 7.65 32.01 7.65
CA PHE A 221 9.02 32.10 7.11
C PHE A 221 9.47 33.52 6.74
N TRP A 222 8.74 34.56 7.17
CA TRP A 222 9.17 35.95 7.20
C TRP A 222 8.63 36.65 8.44
#